data_AF-A0AAV0WA75-F1
#
_entry.id   AF-A0AAV0WA75-F1
#
_cell.length_a   1.000
_cell.length_b   1.000
_cell.length_c   1.000
_cell.angle_alpha   90.00
_cell.angle_beta   90.00
_cell.angle_gamma   90.00
#
_symmetry.space_group_name_H-M   'P 1'
#
loop_
_entity.id
_entity.type
_entity.pdbx_description
1 polymer ?
#
loop_
_entity_poly.entity_id
_entity_poly.type
_entity_poly.pdbx_seq_one_letter_code
_entity_poly.pdbx_strand_id
1 'polypeptide(L)'
;MEPSKELKGKRNVNFNKREEEFLVELVRKYQQVIENKKTDSIMWKDKEACWVKLTAEFNSLGLLVPRTVAQLQLKYKNLKKVVRKKSATIR
;
A
#
# COMPACT_ATOMS: atom_id res chain seq x y z
N MET A 1 -6.01 32.29 -10.96
CA MET A 1 -4.62 31.82 -10.87
C MET A 1 -4.17 32.02 -9.44
N GLU A 2 -3.83 30.95 -8.74
CA GLU A 2 -2.84 30.95 -7.66
C GLU A 2 -2.37 29.49 -7.48
N PRO A 3 -1.07 29.20 -7.54
CA PRO A 3 -0.54 27.85 -7.54
C PRO A 3 -0.46 27.31 -6.10
N SER A 4 -1.18 26.24 -5.81
CA SER A 4 -1.14 25.58 -4.49
C SER A 4 0.22 24.90 -4.27
N LYS A 5 1.12 25.69 -3.66
CA LYS A 5 2.28 25.35 -2.84
C LYS A 5 2.65 23.86 -2.82
N GLU A 6 3.65 23.52 -3.63
CA GLU A 6 4.44 22.31 -3.47
C GLU A 6 5.12 22.33 -2.09
N LEU A 7 4.67 21.45 -1.18
CA LEU A 7 5.35 21.19 0.09
C LEU A 7 6.62 20.38 -0.16
N LYS A 8 7.67 21.05 -0.64
CA LYS A 8 9.05 20.57 -0.66
C LYS A 8 9.49 20.23 0.77
N GLY A 9 9.82 18.96 1.01
CA GLY A 9 10.77 18.59 2.07
C GLY A 9 10.22 18.00 3.38
N LYS A 10 9.02 17.40 3.42
CA LYS A 10 8.69 16.54 4.58
C LYS A 10 9.46 15.23 4.45
N ARG A 11 10.46 15.02 5.31
CA ARG A 11 11.11 13.70 5.50
C ARG A 11 10.00 12.65 5.52
N ASN A 12 10.10 11.64 4.65
CA ASN A 12 9.07 10.62 4.53
C ASN A 12 8.87 9.98 5.91
N VAL A 13 7.73 10.23 6.54
CA VAL A 13 7.44 9.70 7.88
C VAL A 13 7.40 8.18 7.75
N ASN A 14 8.14 7.46 8.57
CA ASN A 14 8.14 6.00 8.53
C ASN A 14 6.72 5.47 8.79
N PHE A 15 6.40 4.31 8.21
CA PHE A 15 5.19 3.57 8.60
C PHE A 15 5.38 3.06 10.02
N ASN A 16 4.44 3.38 10.91
CA ASN A 16 4.37 2.78 12.23
C ASN A 16 3.71 1.40 12.16
N LYS A 17 3.79 0.63 13.26
CA LYS A 17 3.29 -0.74 13.31
C LYS A 17 1.77 -0.83 13.04
N ARG A 18 0.98 0.11 13.56
CA ARG A 18 -0.47 0.16 13.36
C ARG A 18 -0.82 0.44 11.89
N GLU A 19 -0.08 1.33 11.24
CA GLU A 19 -0.19 1.59 9.79
C GLU A 19 0.16 0.33 8.98
N GLU A 20 1.18 -0.43 9.38
CA GLU A 20 1.54 -1.70 8.73
C GLU A 20 0.47 -2.78 8.90
N GLU A 21 -0.04 -2.96 10.12
CA GLU A 21 -1.10 -3.91 10.44
C GLU A 21 -2.36 -3.58 9.63
N PHE A 22 -2.77 -2.31 9.62
CA PHE A 22 -3.94 -1.87 8.86
C PHE A 22 -3.75 -2.03 7.35
N LEU A 23 -2.56 -1.74 6.82
CA LEU A 23 -2.25 -2.00 5.42
C LEU A 23 -2.43 -3.49 5.08
N VAL A 24 -1.99 -4.40 5.95
CA VAL A 24 -2.18 -5.84 5.74
C VAL A 24 -3.65 -6.23 5.79
N GLU A 25 -4.43 -5.68 6.72
CA GLU A 25 -5.88 -5.92 6.80
C GLU A 25 -6.62 -5.48 5.54
N LEU A 26 -6.33 -4.27 5.05
CA LEU A 26 -6.91 -3.79 3.79
C LEU A 26 -6.52 -4.66 2.61
N VAL A 27 -5.24 -5.05 2.51
CA VAL A 27 -4.82 -5.93 1.40
C VAL A 27 -5.49 -7.30 1.51
N ARG A 28 -5.70 -7.84 2.72
CA ARG A 28 -6.48 -9.08 2.91
C ARG A 28 -7.92 -8.94 2.46
N LYS A 29 -8.59 -7.82 2.79
CA LYS A 29 -9.94 -7.49 2.33
C LYS A 29 -10.03 -7.50 0.79
N TYR A 30 -8.98 -7.03 0.12
CA TYR A 30 -8.91 -6.96 -1.35
C TYR A 30 -8.04 -8.06 -2.00
N GLN A 31 -7.72 -9.14 -1.28
CA GLN A 31 -6.74 -10.15 -1.72
C GLN A 31 -7.12 -10.81 -3.05
N GLN A 32 -8.42 -10.99 -3.29
CA GLN A 32 -8.93 -11.63 -4.51
C GLN A 32 -8.62 -10.83 -5.78
N VAL A 33 -8.34 -9.53 -5.65
CA VAL A 33 -7.93 -8.67 -6.77
C VAL A 33 -6.42 -8.47 -6.73
N ILE A 34 -5.87 -8.12 -5.57
CA ILE A 34 -4.44 -7.77 -5.41
C ILE A 34 -3.52 -8.98 -5.62
N GLU A 35 -3.86 -10.15 -5.08
CA GLU A 35 -3.04 -11.37 -5.15
C GLU A 35 -3.44 -12.34 -6.27
N ASN A 36 -4.45 -11.99 -7.07
CA ASN A 36 -4.84 -12.82 -8.20
C ASN A 36 -3.69 -12.91 -9.22
N LYS A 37 -3.36 -14.14 -9.61
CA LYS A 37 -2.22 -14.49 -10.48
C LYS A 37 -2.59 -14.61 -11.95
N LYS A 38 -3.86 -14.45 -12.33
CA LYS A 38 -4.27 -14.43 -13.73
C LYS A 38 -3.69 -13.21 -14.44
N THR A 39 -3.37 -13.36 -15.72
CA THR A 39 -2.61 -12.37 -16.49
C THR A 39 -3.49 -11.82 -17.61
N ASP A 40 -4.65 -11.29 -17.26
CA ASP A 40 -5.55 -10.64 -18.22
C ASP A 40 -5.32 -9.13 -18.19
N SER A 41 -5.31 -8.47 -19.36
CA SER A 41 -5.05 -7.02 -19.48
C SER A 41 -6.09 -6.16 -18.74
N ILE A 42 -7.33 -6.66 -18.61
CA ILE A 42 -8.40 -6.06 -17.81
C ILE A 42 -8.02 -6.04 -16.32
N MET A 43 -7.33 -7.08 -15.87
CA MET A 43 -6.97 -7.29 -14.47
C MET A 43 -5.89 -6.31 -13.97
N TRP A 44 -5.06 -5.75 -14.86
CA TRP A 44 -4.14 -4.68 -14.47
C TRP A 44 -4.91 -3.44 -14.02
N LYS A 45 -5.89 -3.00 -14.82
CA LYS A 45 -6.73 -1.84 -14.50
C LYS A 45 -7.53 -2.08 -13.23
N ASP A 46 -8.05 -3.29 -13.03
CA ASP A 46 -8.77 -3.65 -11.81
C ASP A 46 -7.87 -3.62 -10.57
N LYS A 47 -6.63 -4.11 -10.68
CA LYS A 47 -5.64 -4.02 -9.60
C LYS A 47 -5.30 -2.57 -9.29
N GLU A 48 -5.08 -1.75 -10.31
CA GLU A 48 -4.75 -0.33 -10.14
C GLU A 48 -5.91 0.41 -9.46
N ALA A 49 -7.14 0.23 -9.95
CA ALA A 49 -8.34 0.80 -9.33
C ALA A 49 -8.54 0.31 -7.89
N CYS A 50 -8.25 -0.97 -7.62
CA CYS A 50 -8.30 -1.53 -6.28
C CYS A 50 -7.27 -0.88 -5.34
N TRP A 51 -6.04 -0.65 -5.81
CA TRP A 51 -5.02 0.06 -5.03
C TRP A 51 -5.38 1.52 -4.77
N VAL A 52 -6.02 2.21 -5.71
CA VAL A 52 -6.53 3.56 -5.52
C VAL A 52 -7.60 3.59 -4.42
N LYS A 53 -8.57 2.67 -4.48
CA LYS A 53 -9.61 2.53 -3.44
C LYS A 53 -9.01 2.22 -2.07
N LEU A 54 -8.09 1.27 -2.02
CA LEU A 54 -7.36 0.92 -0.80
C LEU A 54 -6.63 2.14 -0.22
N THR A 55 -5.99 2.93 -1.06
CA THR A 55 -5.24 4.13 -0.64
C THR A 55 -6.18 5.19 -0.06
N ALA A 56 -7.36 5.37 -0.66
CA ALA A 56 -8.38 6.26 -0.11
C ALA A 56 -8.85 5.82 1.27
N GLU A 57 -9.15 4.52 1.45
CA GLU A 57 -9.54 3.94 2.75
C GLU A 57 -8.39 4.00 3.78
N PHE A 58 -7.15 3.83 3.34
CA PHE A 58 -5.97 3.96 4.18
C PHE A 58 -5.80 5.40 4.70
N ASN A 59 -5.96 6.38 3.82
CA ASN A 59 -5.81 7.78 4.17
C ASN A 59 -7.00 8.34 4.96
N SER A 60 -8.19 7.71 4.90
CA SER A 60 -9.35 8.10 5.71
C SER A 60 -9.18 7.80 7.21
N LEU A 61 -8.12 7.09 7.61
CA LEU A 61 -7.75 6.92 9.03
C LEU A 61 -7.32 8.21 9.73
N GLY A 62 -7.17 9.33 9.01
CA GLY A 62 -6.72 10.60 9.59
C GLY A 62 -5.21 10.58 9.89
N LEU A 63 -4.42 10.00 8.98
CA LEU A 63 -2.96 9.96 9.10
C LEU A 63 -2.35 11.36 9.04
N LEU A 64 -1.24 11.55 9.75
CA LEU A 64 -0.47 12.81 9.74
C LEU A 64 -0.02 13.20 8.33
N VAL A 65 0.31 12.20 7.50
CA VAL A 65 0.72 12.39 6.11
C VAL A 65 -0.01 11.35 5.25
N PRO A 66 -0.75 11.77 4.21
CA PRO A 66 -1.39 10.84 3.29
C PRO A 66 -0.33 10.05 2.51
N ARG A 67 -0.60 8.76 2.30
CA ARG A 67 0.27 7.87 1.52
C ARG A 67 -0.20 7.81 0.08
N THR A 68 0.75 7.66 -0.84
CA THR A 68 0.46 7.39 -2.24
C THR A 68 0.32 5.90 -2.49
N VAL A 69 -0.36 5.53 -3.58
CA VAL A 69 -0.50 4.14 -4.04
C VAL A 69 0.87 3.45 -4.12
N ALA A 70 1.86 4.11 -4.72
CA ALA A 70 3.21 3.57 -4.89
C ALA A 70 3.89 3.27 -3.54
N GLN A 71 3.69 4.13 -2.53
CA GLN A 71 4.24 3.92 -1.19
C GLN A 71 3.62 2.69 -0.51
N LEU A 72 2.30 2.53 -0.59
CA LEU A 72 1.60 1.37 -0.02
C LEU A 72 2.00 0.06 -0.72
N GLN A 73 2.07 0.09 -2.05
CA GLN A 73 2.52 -1.06 -2.85
C GLN A 73 3.96 -1.47 -2.49
N LEU A 74 4.89 -0.51 -2.41
CA LEU A 74 6.27 -0.76 -2.02
C LEU A 74 6.35 -1.33 -0.60
N LYS A 75 5.61 -0.73 0.35
CA LYS A 75 5.59 -1.18 1.74
C LYS A 75 5.07 -2.61 1.85
N TYR A 76 3.93 -2.91 1.24
CA TYR A 76 3.35 -4.25 1.23
C TYR A 76 4.27 -5.28 0.55
N LYS A 77 4.94 -4.93 -0.57
CA LYS A 77 5.96 -5.77 -1.21
C LYS A 77 7.11 -6.09 -0.24
N ASN A 78 7.56 -5.11 0.54
CA ASN A 78 8.62 -5.31 1.54
C ASN A 78 8.14 -6.18 2.71
N LEU A 79 6.91 -5.97 3.21
CA LEU A 79 6.31 -6.82 4.25
C LEU A 79 6.27 -8.29 3.80
N LYS A 80 5.84 -8.57 2.55
CA LYS A 80 5.87 -9.92 1.98
C LYS A 80 7.27 -10.54 1.95
N LYS A 81 8.30 -9.75 1.62
CA LYS A 81 9.69 -10.23 1.63
C LYS A 81 10.16 -10.58 3.04
N VAL A 82 9.81 -9.78 4.04
CA VAL A 82 10.17 -10.05 5.45
C VAL A 82 9.54 -11.35 5.93
N VAL A 83 8.25 -11.57 5.66
CA VAL A 83 7.56 -12.82 6.02
C VAL A 83 8.22 -14.03 5.35
N ARG A 84 8.52 -13.94 4.04
CA ARG A 84 9.20 -15.02 3.29
C ARG A 84 10.60 -15.33 3.81
N LYS A 85 11.36 -14.32 4.25
CA LYS A 85 12.68 -14.52 4.86
C LYS A 85 12.56 -15.22 6.21
N LYS A 86 11.62 -14.80 7.06
CA LYS A 86 11.39 -15.47 8.36
C LYS A 86 10.98 -16.93 8.20
N SER A 87 10.14 -17.26 7.21
CA SER A 87 9.78 -18.66 6.92
C SER A 87 10.93 -19.47 6.32
N ALA A 88 11.93 -18.84 5.71
CA ALA A 88 13.09 -19.52 5.13
C ALA A 88 14.22 -19.77 6.14
N THR A 89 14.30 -18.96 7.21
CA THR A 89 15.30 -19.12 8.28
C THR A 89 14.87 -20.12 9.36
N ILE A 90 13.57 -20.45 9.45
CA ILE A 90 13.10 -21.62 10.19
C ILE A 90 13.25 -22.84 9.28
N ARG A 91 14.47 -23.35 9.15
CA ARG A 91 14.79 -24.62 8.48
C ARG A 91 15.99 -25.26 9.12
#